data_AF-A0A536KIG5-F1
#
_entry.id   AF-A0A536KIG5-F1
#
_cell.length_a   1.000
_cell.length_b   1.000
_cell.length_c   1.000
_cell.angle_alpha   90.00
_cell.angle_beta   90.00
_cell.angle_gamma   90.00
#
_symmetry.space_group_name_H-M   'P 1'
#
loop_
_entity.id
_entity.type
_entity.pdbx_description
1 polymer ?
#
loop_
_entity_poly.entity_id
_entity_poly.type
_entity_poly.pdbx_seq_one_letter_code
_entity_poly.pdbx_strand_id
1 'polypeptide(L)' 'MLRPLHAAGSLRAGLDFDEALATFCALASPESYWLLTDEFGWSAARWERWLAGCGVRLFVEGGP' A
#
# COMPACT_ATOMS: atom_id res chain seq x y z
N MET A 1 5.31 0.81 -9.50
CA MET A 1 3.85 0.81 -9.29
C MET A 1 3.31 2.19 -8.93
N LEU A 2 3.96 2.98 -8.06
CA LEU A 2 3.51 4.35 -7.70
C LEU A 2 3.90 5.48 -8.69
N ARG A 3 4.82 5.24 -9.63
CA ARG A 3 5.29 6.23 -10.62
C ARG A 3 4.17 6.95 -11.38
N PRO A 4 3.11 6.28 -11.87
CA PRO A 4 2.00 6.97 -12.54
C PRO A 4 1.25 7.94 -11.63
N LEU A 5 1.04 7.59 -10.35
CA LEU A 5 0.40 8.47 -9.36
C LEU A 5 1.25 9.70 -9.07
N HIS A 6 2.57 9.51 -8.93
CA HIS A 6 3.51 10.61 -8.74
C HIS A 6 3.54 11.55 -9.95
N ALA A 7 3.66 11.00 -11.16
CA ALA A 7 3.67 11.78 -12.40
C ALA A 7 2.34 12.53 -12.65
N ALA A 8 1.22 11.98 -12.19
CA ALA A 8 -0.10 12.61 -12.27
C ALA A 8 -0.36 13.61 -11.12
N GLY A 9 0.58 13.83 -10.21
CA GLY A 9 0.39 14.67 -9.02
C GLY A 9 -0.73 14.20 -8.10
N SER A 10 -1.11 12.92 -8.19
CA SER A 10 -2.22 12.32 -7.45
C SER A 10 -1.79 11.70 -6.13
N LEU A 11 -0.49 11.76 -5.81
CA LEU A 11 -0.03 11.48 -4.46
C LEU A 11 -0.51 12.58 -3.52
N ARG A 12 -0.86 12.19 -2.29
CA ARG A 12 -1.19 13.10 -1.20
C ARG A 12 -0.13 14.20 -1.08
N ALA A 13 -0.58 15.44 -0.88
CA ALA A 13 0.31 16.58 -0.70
C ALA A 13 1.28 16.36 0.48
N GLY A 14 2.56 16.65 0.26
CA GLY A 14 3.62 16.48 1.27
C GLY A 14 4.14 15.05 1.43
N LEU A 15 3.66 14.10 0.64
CA LEU A 15 4.18 12.73 0.64
C LEU A 15 5.41 12.63 -0.27
N ASP A 16 6.55 12.25 0.31
CA ASP A 16 7.75 11.93 -0.47
C ASP A 16 7.55 10.62 -1.25
N PHE A 17 8.05 10.61 -2.49
CA PHE A 17 7.91 9.46 -3.37
C PHE A 17 8.68 8.25 -2.86
N ASP A 18 9.89 8.46 -2.34
CA ASP A 18 10.74 7.36 -1.87
C ASP A 18 10.16 6.74 -0.59
N GLU A 19 9.65 7.56 0.32
CA GLU A 19 8.92 7.09 1.50
C GLU A 19 7.62 6.34 1.13
N ALA A 20 6.86 6.85 0.15
CA ALA A 20 5.66 6.17 -0.36
C ALA A 20 6.00 4.80 -0.96
N LEU A 21 7.10 4.73 -1.73
CA LEU A 21 7.57 3.49 -2.34
C LEU A 21 8.03 2.49 -1.28
N ALA A 22 8.82 2.93 -0.30
CA ALA A 22 9.27 2.09 0.81
C ALA A 22 8.08 1.52 1.59
N THR A 23 7.08 2.36 1.89
CA THR A 23 5.85 1.96 2.57
C THR A 23 5.08 0.91 1.77
N PHE A 24 4.90 1.12 0.47
CA PHE A 24 4.22 0.15 -0.38
C PHE A 24 4.96 -1.19 -0.44
N CYS A 25 6.29 -1.15 -0.60
CA CYS A 25 7.11 -2.36 -0.62
C CYS A 25 7.02 -3.15 0.69
N ALA A 26 6.96 -2.47 1.84
CA ALA A 26 6.76 -3.12 3.13
C ALA A 26 5.39 -3.83 3.19
N LEU A 27 4.31 -3.14 2.80
CA LEU A 27 2.94 -3.70 2.83
C LEU A 27 2.74 -4.85 1.83
N ALA A 28 3.37 -4.75 0.66
CA ALA A 28 3.28 -5.74 -0.42
C ALA A 28 4.36 -6.83 -0.34
N SER A 29 5.17 -6.83 0.72
CA SER A 29 6.25 -7.80 0.90
C SER A 29 5.70 -9.23 1.02
N PRO A 30 6.43 -10.24 0.50
CA PRO A 30 6.08 -11.64 0.72
C PRO A 30 5.88 -11.94 2.21
N GLU A 31 6.71 -11.41 3.09
CA GLU A 31 6.63 -11.62 4.54
C GLU A 31 5.30 -11.13 5.11
N SER A 32 4.82 -9.97 4.67
CA SER A 32 3.50 -9.46 5.08
C SER A 32 2.36 -10.30 4.51
N TYR A 33 2.51 -10.81 3.28
CA TYR A 33 1.55 -11.74 2.70
C TYR A 33 1.47 -13.03 3.52
N TRP A 34 2.59 -13.73 3.72
CA TRP A 34 2.68 -14.99 4.47
C TRP A 34 2.16 -14.83 5.90
N LEU A 35 2.57 -13.77 6.60
CA LEU A 35 2.08 -13.50 7.95
C LEU A 35 0.55 -13.40 7.98
N LEU A 36 -0.05 -12.67 7.04
CA LEU A 36 -1.49 -12.45 7.04
C LEU A 36 -2.27 -13.68 6.53
N THR A 37 -1.77 -14.41 5.55
CA THR A 37 -2.48 -15.57 4.98
C THR A 37 -2.29 -16.83 5.80
N ASP A 38 -1.08 -17.11 6.24
CA ASP A 38 -0.72 -18.41 6.83
C ASP A 38 -0.85 -18.38 8.35
N GLU A 39 -0.38 -17.31 9.01
CA GLU A 39 -0.48 -17.21 10.47
C GLU A 39 -1.85 -16.64 10.91
N PHE A 40 -2.35 -15.61 10.23
CA PHE A 40 -3.64 -14.99 10.57
C PHE A 40 -4.84 -15.53 9.78
N GLY A 41 -4.63 -16.52 8.91
CA GLY A 41 -5.69 -17.25 8.22
C GLY A 41 -6.48 -16.43 7.20
N TRP A 42 -5.91 -15.35 6.66
CA TRP A 42 -6.58 -14.60 5.60
C TRP A 42 -6.55 -15.37 4.27
N SER A 43 -7.63 -15.27 3.50
CA SER A 43 -7.56 -15.64 2.08
C SER A 43 -6.70 -14.63 1.31
N ALA A 44 -6.02 -15.05 0.25
CA ALA A 44 -5.32 -14.16 -0.69
C ALA A 44 -6.18 -12.96 -1.14
N ALA A 45 -7.44 -13.21 -1.53
CA ALA A 45 -8.37 -12.17 -1.96
C ALA A 45 -8.69 -11.12 -0.87
N ARG A 46 -8.59 -11.50 0.41
CA ARG A 46 -8.76 -10.57 1.54
C ARG A 46 -7.52 -9.70 1.70
N TRP A 47 -6.34 -10.28 1.58
CA TRP A 47 -5.07 -9.55 1.59
C TRP A 47 -5.01 -8.52 0.44
N GLU A 48 -5.38 -8.90 -0.78
CA GLU A 48 -5.38 -7.99 -1.93
C GLU A 48 -6.30 -6.77 -1.70
N ARG A 49 -7.53 -7.01 -1.23
CA ARG A 49 -8.49 -5.94 -0.91
C ARG A 49 -7.97 -5.03 0.20
N TRP A 50 -7.34 -5.61 1.22
CA TRP A 50 -6.74 -4.84 2.30
C TRP A 50 -5.58 -3.97 1.81
N LEU A 51 -4.65 -4.55 1.03
CA LEU A 51 -3.49 -3.84 0.47
C LEU A 51 -3.94 -2.67 -0.42
N ALA A 52 -4.94 -2.89 -1.29
CA ALA A 52 -5.52 -1.84 -2.11
C ALA A 52 -6.12 -0.72 -1.25
N GLY A 53 -6.88 -1.07 -0.20
CA GLY A 53 -7.45 -0.10 0.72
C GLY A 53 -6.39 0.70 1.50
N CYS A 54 -5.28 0.07 1.90
CA CYS A 54 -4.14 0.76 2.49
C CYS A 54 -3.51 1.74 1.50
N GLY A 55 -3.33 1.34 0.24
CA GLY A 55 -2.77 2.21 -0.80
C GLY A 55 -3.60 3.47 -1.02
N VAL A 56 -4.93 3.34 -1.10
CA VAL A 56 -5.83 4.50 -1.22
C VAL A 56 -5.69 5.44 -0.02
N ARG A 57 -5.75 4.92 1.21
CA ARG A 57 -5.68 5.73 2.43
C ARG A 57 -4.33 6.41 2.66
N LEU A 58 -3.22 5.74 2.33
CA LEU A 58 -1.89 6.23 2.62
C LEU A 58 -1.34 7.16 1.53
N PHE A 59 -1.72 6.91 0.28
CA PHE A 59 -1.09 7.56 -0.86
C PHE A 59 -2.01 8.54 -1.59
N VAL A 60 -3.34 8.43 -1.45
CA VAL A 60 -4.30 9.24 -2.21
C VAL A 60 -5.16 10.09 -1.29
N GLU A 61 -5.76 9.48 -0.28
CA GLU A 61 -6.59 10.20 0.69
C GLU A 61 -5.69 10.95 1.67
N GLY A 62 -5.99 12.24 1.90
CA GLY A 62 -5.46 12.94 3.06
C GLY A 62 -5.93 12.22 4.31
N GLY A 63 -5.00 11.68 5.12
CA GLY A 63 -5.33 11.29 6.49
C GLY A 63 -6.00 12.46 7.24
N PRO A 64 -6.84 12.19 8.25
CA PRO A 64 -7.60 13.22 8.96
C PRO A 64 -6.73 14.40 9.45
#